data_AF-E4XGQ1-F1
#
_entry.id   AF-E4XGQ1-F1
#
_cell.length_a   1.000
_cell.length_b   1.000
_cell.length_c   1.000
_cell.angle_alpha   90.00
_cell.angle_beta   90.00
_cell.angle_gamma   90.00
#
_symmetry.space_group_name_H-M   'P 1'
#
loop_
_entity.id
_entity.type
_entity.pdbx_description
1 polymer ?
#
loop_
_entity_poly.entity_id
_entity_poly.type
_entity_poly.pdbx_seq_one_letter_code
_entity_poly.pdbx_strand_id
1 'polypeptide(L)' 'MSAGWTALLRSAVFLASPTKSPGVAKVLYTNQEKLIEFLEKFQPDRQEDEGFQEEKRYLIKQIRTLEKPVDL' A
#
# COMPACT_ATOMS: atom_id res chain seq x y z
N MET A 1 19.24 -19.61 11.75
CA MET A 1 19.56 -18.17 11.56
C MET A 1 18.85 -17.71 10.29
N SER A 2 17.67 -17.10 10.40
CA SER A 2 16.97 -16.39 9.31
C SER A 2 15.68 -15.77 9.86
N ALA A 3 15.81 -14.71 10.65
CA ALA A 3 14.65 -13.94 11.14
C ALA A 3 15.00 -12.45 11.24
N GLY A 4 15.82 -11.95 10.31
CA GLY A 4 16.35 -10.59 10.33
C GLY A 4 15.94 -9.70 9.16
N TRP A 5 15.30 -10.24 8.11
CA TRP A 5 15.10 -9.50 6.85
C TRP A 5 13.65 -9.36 6.40
N THR A 6 12.70 -10.11 6.97
CA THR A 6 11.27 -9.97 6.64
C THR A 6 10.61 -8.74 7.28
N ALA A 7 11.22 -8.15 8.32
CA ALA A 7 10.66 -7.01 9.05
C ALA A 7 11.04 -5.63 8.46
N LEU A 8 12.07 -5.52 7.62
CA LEU A 8 12.53 -4.21 7.11
C LEU A 8 11.72 -3.71 5.90
N LEU A 9 11.11 -4.61 5.12
CA LEU A 9 10.22 -4.21 4.01
C LEU A 9 8.82 -3.80 4.49
N ARG A 10 8.37 -4.30 5.65
CA ARG A 10 7.06 -3.98 6.23
C ARG A 10 6.92 -2.51 6.64
N SER A 11 8.02 -1.87 7.06
CA SER A 11 7.97 -0.53 7.67
C SER A 11 8.22 0.62 6.69
N ALA A 12 8.92 0.40 5.58
CA ALA A 12 9.21 1.48 4.62
C ALA A 12 7.92 1.98 3.93
N VAL A 13 7.01 1.07 3.58
CA VAL A 13 5.71 1.39 2.97
C VAL A 13 4.76 2.07 3.99
N PHE A 14 4.89 1.73 5.29
CA PHE A 14 4.15 2.39 6.37
C PHE A 14 4.75 3.75 6.82
N LEU A 15 6.07 3.96 6.70
CA LEU A 15 6.72 5.27 6.95
C LEU A 15 6.34 6.30 5.89
N ALA A 16 5.97 5.85 4.68
CA ALA A 16 5.29 6.65 3.67
C ALA A 16 3.77 6.76 3.92
N SER A 17 3.33 6.66 5.19
CA SER A 17 1.93 6.74 5.60
C SER A 17 1.20 7.92 4.93
N PRO A 18 0.09 7.66 4.22
CA PRO A 18 -0.81 8.65 3.62
C PRO A 18 -1.31 9.76 4.54
N THR A 19 -1.20 9.60 5.85
CA THR A 19 -2.00 10.37 6.82
C THR A 19 -1.35 11.66 7.34
N LYS A 20 -0.19 12.08 6.81
CA LYS A 20 0.52 13.25 7.39
C LYS A 20 0.43 14.55 6.59
N SER A 21 0.06 14.52 5.31
CA SER A 21 -0.04 15.74 4.50
C SER A 21 -1.30 15.73 3.62
N PRO A 22 -2.11 16.81 3.61
CA PRO A 22 -3.27 16.96 2.73
C PRO A 22 -2.94 16.70 1.25
N GLY A 23 -1.73 17.05 0.82
CA GLY A 23 -1.27 16.82 -0.56
C GLY A 23 -1.10 15.34 -0.89
N VAL A 24 -0.64 14.52 0.06
CA VAL A 24 -0.47 13.08 -0.14
C VAL A 24 -1.83 12.40 -0.26
N ALA A 25 -2.79 12.74 0.60
CA ALA A 25 -4.16 12.21 0.51
C ALA A 25 -4.82 12.56 -0.84
N LYS A 26 -4.65 13.79 -1.32
CA LYS A 26 -5.14 14.22 -2.64
C LYS A 26 -4.51 13.44 -3.79
N VAL A 27 -3.18 13.27 -3.78
CA VAL A 27 -2.47 12.51 -4.83
C VAL A 27 -2.89 11.05 -4.82
N LEU A 28 -3.00 10.43 -3.64
CA LEU A 28 -3.44 9.04 -3.50
C LEU A 28 -4.88 8.85 -3.96
N TYR A 29 -5.79 9.75 -3.58
CA TYR A 29 -7.19 9.70 -4.04
C TYR A 29 -7.30 9.89 -5.56
N THR A 30 -6.57 10.85 -6.13
CA THR A 30 -6.60 11.12 -7.58
C THR A 30 -6.03 9.96 -8.41
N ASN A 31 -5.11 9.18 -7.85
CA ASN A 31 -4.47 8.04 -8.52
C ASN A 31 -4.96 6.69 -7.97
N GLN A 32 -6.08 6.68 -7.24
CA GLN A 32 -6.56 5.51 -6.50
C GLN A 32 -6.67 4.26 -7.38
N GLU A 33 -7.31 4.37 -8.55
CA GLU A 33 -7.48 3.27 -9.51
C GLU A 33 -6.13 2.75 -10.02
N LYS A 34 -5.25 3.65 -10.47
CA LYS A 34 -3.91 3.30 -10.97
C LYS A 34 -3.04 2.63 -9.90
N LEU A 35 -3.17 3.05 -8.64
CA LEU A 35 -2.47 2.44 -7.51
C LEU A 35 -2.98 1.02 -7.23
N ILE A 36 -4.29 0.79 -7.33
CA ILE A 36 -4.88 -0.54 -7.19
C ILE A 36 -4.38 -1.45 -8.31
N GLU A 37 -4.46 -1.01 -9.58
CA GLU A 37 -3.97 -1.77 -10.73
C GLU A 37 -2.47 -2.11 -10.63
N PHE A 38 -1.66 -1.14 -10.18
CA PHE A 38 -0.25 -1.35 -9.92
C PHE A 38 -0.03 -2.42 -8.84
N LEU A 39 -0.72 -2.30 -7.70
CA LEU A 39 -0.57 -3.24 -6.59
C LEU A 39 -1.02 -4.64 -6.98
N GLU A 40 -2.10 -4.80 -7.75
CA GLU A 40 -2.57 -6.10 -8.25
C GLU A 40 -1.48 -6.84 -9.07
N LYS A 41 -0.65 -6.11 -9.82
CA LYS A 41 0.45 -6.67 -10.62
C LYS A 41 1.81 -6.63 -9.92
N PHE A 42 1.89 -6.05 -8.72
CA PHE A 42 3.15 -5.89 -8.01
C PHE A 42 3.69 -7.22 -7.48
N GLN A 43 4.97 -7.49 -7.76
CA GLN A 43 5.75 -8.65 -7.29
C GLN A 43 5.04 -10.00 -7.55
N PRO A 44 4.79 -10.36 -8.82
CA PRO A 44 4.06 -11.58 -9.18
C PRO A 44 4.82 -12.86 -8.78
N ASP A 45 6.14 -12.80 -8.63
CA ASP A 45 6.98 -13.94 -8.25
C ASP A 45 6.83 -14.33 -6.77
N ARG A 46 6.13 -13.52 -5.96
CA ARG A 46 5.88 -13.75 -4.53
C ARG A 46 4.47 -14.27 -4.24
N GLN A 47 3.87 -15.01 -5.17
CA GLN A 47 2.53 -15.58 -4.98
C GLN A 47 2.45 -16.61 -3.84
N GLU A 48 3.53 -17.35 -3.60
CA GLU A 48 3.61 -18.35 -2.53
C GLU A 48 3.87 -17.74 -1.13
N ASP A 49 4.24 -16.46 -1.07
CA ASP A 49 4.45 -15.72 0.18
C ASP A 49 3.10 -15.18 0.69
N GLU A 50 2.37 -16.01 1.43
CA GLU A 50 1.03 -15.68 1.95
C GLU A 50 1.01 -14.38 2.76
N GLY A 51 2.05 -14.12 3.56
CA GLY A 51 2.16 -12.90 4.36
C GLY A 51 2.27 -11.65 3.49
N PHE A 52 3.07 -11.71 2.43
CA PHE A 52 3.12 -10.63 1.43
C PHE A 52 1.79 -10.43 0.70
N GLN A 53 1.13 -11.53 0.31
CA GLN A 53 -0.17 -11.44 -0.37
C GLN A 53 -1.26 -10.86 0.54
N GLU A 54 -1.24 -11.18 1.83
CA GLU A 54 -2.16 -10.60 2.82
C GLU A 54 -1.95 -9.10 2.99
N GLU A 55 -0.70 -8.65 3.13
CA GLU A 55 -0.36 -7.24 3.21
C GLU A 55 -0.78 -6.46 1.96
N LYS A 56 -0.53 -7.05 0.78
CA LYS A 56 -0.97 -6.48 -0.50
C LYS A 56 -2.49 -6.34 -0.58
N ARG A 57 -3.24 -7.38 -0.19
CA ARG A 57 -4.72 -7.32 -0.11
C ARG A 57 -5.19 -6.26 0.87
N TYR A 58 -4.55 -6.16 2.04
CA TYR A 58 -4.87 -5.15 3.04
C TYR A 58 -4.65 -3.73 2.50
N LEU A 59 -3.52 -3.47 1.85
CA LEU A 59 -3.20 -2.16 1.27
C LEU A 59 -4.20 -1.77 0.16
N ILE A 60 -4.54 -2.70 -0.74
CA ILE A 60 -5.57 -2.49 -1.77
C ILE A 60 -6.91 -2.12 -1.13
N LYS A 61 -7.31 -2.83 -0.06
CA LYS A 61 -8.54 -2.53 0.67
C LYS A 61 -8.51 -1.12 1.28
N GLN A 62 -7.40 -0.73 1.92
CA GLN A 62 -7.24 0.62 2.49
C GLN A 62 -7.33 1.71 1.41
N ILE A 63 -6.67 1.51 0.27
CA ILE A 63 -6.70 2.45 -0.85
C ILE A 63 -8.13 2.57 -1.40
N ARG A 64 -8.87 1.46 -1.56
CA ARG A 64 -10.27 1.47 -2.00
C ARG A 64 -11.22 2.20 -1.05
N THR A 65 -10.91 2.21 0.25
CA THR A 65 -11.71 2.92 1.26
C THR A 65 -11.23 4.34 1.52
N LEU A 66 -10.27 4.87 0.75
CA LEU A 66 -9.85 6.27 0.88
C LEU A 66 -11.05 7.20 0.63
N GLU A 67 -11.33 8.05 1.61
CA GLU A 67 -12.37 9.06 1.49
C GLU A 67 -11.87 10.22 0.64
N LYS A 68 -12.81 10.88 -0.05
CA LYS A 68 -12.51 12.12 -0.78
C LYS A 68 -12.03 13.16 0.24
N PRO A 69 -10.80 13.70 0.10
CA PRO A 69 -10.34 14.80 0.95
C PRO A 69 -11.31 15.97 0.91
N VAL A 70 -11.53 16.62 2.06
CA VAL A 70 -12.46 17.76 2.23
C VAL A 70 -12.10 18.94 1.30
N ASP A 71 -10.83 19.08 0.95
CA ASP A 71 -10.27 20.20 0.17
C ASP A 71 -10.10 19.88 -1.34
N LEU A 72 -10.85 18.91 -1.87
CA LEU A 72 -10.81 18.47 -3.29
C LEU A 72 -12.03 18.94 -4.08
#